data_AF-A0A2J6QCF0-F1
#
_entry.id   AF-A0A2J6QCF0-F1
#
_cell.length_a   1.000
_cell.length_b   1.000
_cell.length_c   1.000
_cell.angle_alpha   90.00
_cell.angle_beta   90.00
_cell.angle_gamma   90.00
#
_symmetry.space_group_name_H-M   'P 1'
#
loop_
_entity.id
_entity.type
_entity.pdbx_description
1 polymer ?
#
loop_
_entity_poly.entity_id
_entity_poly.type
_entity_poly.pdbx_seq_one_letter_code
_entity_poly.pdbx_strand_id
1 'polypeptide(L)'
;MANPVSGQLAIHLADRTLTPIISSSRDPSSSRYNSQTQAQALSSVTSTAIAAYDTSSRLGLGLPQRIMIETQSSGPIILHSYLNLVPAQRGPTSYLGNHEAVRNIVEQAREDLRPLSGTTDTQSIGEDGGNREALVNGVSEAERAEDDEETTVPPPPILIASVVVPTAADAVGARRVAARLEQTGRAFQRAWVREQEESHAVVTDGEDG
;
A
#
# COMPACT_ATOMS: atom_id res chain seq x y z
N MET A 1 22.00 29.33 -14.61
CA MET A 1 21.53 28.64 -15.83
C MET A 1 20.89 27.33 -15.40
N ALA A 2 19.56 27.22 -15.45
CA ALA A 2 18.84 25.98 -15.12
C ALA A 2 18.94 25.04 -16.33
N ASN A 3 19.59 23.89 -16.16
CA ASN A 3 19.69 22.87 -17.19
C ASN A 3 18.28 22.28 -17.41
N PRO A 4 17.71 22.30 -18.62
CA PRO A 4 16.43 21.64 -18.86
C PRO A 4 16.62 20.14 -18.61
N VAL A 5 15.78 19.56 -17.77
CA VAL A 5 15.72 18.11 -17.53
C VAL A 5 15.16 17.45 -18.79
N SER A 6 15.98 17.37 -19.84
CA SER A 6 15.72 16.57 -21.04
C SER A 6 16.19 15.14 -20.77
N GLY A 7 15.67 14.55 -19.69
CA GLY A 7 15.95 13.18 -19.29
C GLY A 7 14.88 12.25 -19.85
N GLN A 8 15.30 11.21 -20.56
CA GLN A 8 14.44 10.14 -21.03
C GLN A 8 13.72 9.51 -19.83
N LEU A 9 12.42 9.77 -19.68
CA LEU A 9 11.63 9.35 -18.52
C LEU A 9 10.49 8.48 -19.01
N ALA A 10 10.28 7.34 -18.36
CA ALA A 10 9.12 6.50 -18.62
C ALA A 10 8.22 6.44 -17.38
N ILE A 11 6.92 6.56 -17.61
CA ILE A 11 5.86 6.44 -16.61
C ILE A 11 4.84 5.42 -17.07
N HIS A 12 4.34 4.64 -16.11
CA HIS A 12 3.33 3.63 -16.35
C HIS A 12 2.42 3.54 -15.13
N LEU A 13 1.11 3.66 -15.34
CA LEU A 13 0.07 3.44 -14.34
C LEU A 13 -0.84 2.35 -14.89
N ALA A 14 -0.89 1.22 -14.20
CA ALA A 14 -1.72 0.09 -14.57
C ALA A 14 -2.35 -0.54 -13.33
N ASP A 15 -3.37 -1.36 -13.53
CA ASP A 15 -3.92 -2.20 -12.47
C ASP A 15 -3.11 -3.49 -12.29
N ARG A 16 -3.57 -4.39 -11.40
CA ARG A 16 -2.95 -5.72 -11.20
C ARG A 16 -3.10 -6.66 -12.39
N THR A 17 -4.03 -6.39 -13.32
CA THR A 17 -4.22 -7.18 -14.54
C THR A 17 -3.32 -6.70 -15.69
N LEU A 18 -2.47 -5.71 -15.43
CA LEU A 18 -1.62 -5.03 -16.43
C LEU A 18 -2.43 -4.26 -17.48
N THR A 19 -3.67 -3.88 -17.15
CA THR A 19 -4.48 -2.97 -17.96
C THR A 19 -3.94 -1.55 -17.78
N PRO A 20 -3.35 -0.92 -18.83
CA PRO A 20 -2.71 0.38 -18.70
C PRO A 20 -3.76 1.49 -18.65
N ILE A 21 -3.67 2.35 -17.63
CA ILE A 21 -4.45 3.60 -17.53
C ILE A 21 -3.66 4.76 -18.15
N ILE A 22 -2.37 4.84 -17.83
CA ILE A 22 -1.44 5.84 -18.38
C ILE A 22 -0.14 5.13 -18.72
N SER A 23 0.33 5.27 -19.95
CA SER A 23 1.66 4.79 -20.34
C SER A 23 2.32 5.84 -21.22
N SER A 24 3.50 6.31 -20.83
CA SER A 24 4.25 7.29 -21.61
C SER A 24 5.74 7.12 -21.39
N SER A 25 6.49 7.06 -22.47
CA SER A 25 7.94 7.19 -22.50
C SER A 25 8.28 8.46 -23.28
N ARG A 26 9.02 9.37 -22.65
CA ARG A 26 9.50 10.58 -23.32
C ARG A 26 10.86 10.28 -23.93
N ASP A 27 10.84 9.85 -25.18
CA ASP A 27 12.01 9.84 -26.05
C ASP A 27 11.69 10.68 -27.30
N PRO A 28 12.30 11.87 -27.46
CA PRO A 28 12.02 12.75 -28.59
C PRO A 28 12.43 12.16 -29.95
N SER A 29 13.12 11.02 -29.97
CA SER A 29 13.58 10.32 -31.18
C SER A 29 12.90 8.97 -31.42
N SER A 30 11.96 8.54 -30.58
CA SER A 30 11.40 7.19 -30.67
C SER A 30 10.50 7.00 -31.90
N SER A 31 10.82 5.99 -32.72
CA SER A 31 9.93 5.47 -33.77
C SER A 31 8.77 4.68 -33.15
N ARG A 32 7.68 4.47 -33.91
CA ARG A 32 6.53 3.64 -33.49
C ARG A 32 6.91 2.20 -33.12
N TYR A 33 8.02 1.68 -33.63
CA TYR A 33 8.53 0.36 -33.27
C TYR A 33 9.17 0.35 -31.88
N ASN A 34 9.89 1.42 -31.54
CA ASN A 34 10.48 1.60 -30.22
C ASN A 34 9.40 1.82 -29.15
N SER A 35 8.28 2.49 -29.48
CA SER A 35 7.19 2.66 -28.52
C SER A 35 6.53 1.33 -28.13
N GLN A 36 6.36 0.38 -29.05
CA GLN A 36 5.80 -0.93 -28.74
C GLN A 36 6.72 -1.74 -27.82
N THR A 37 8.01 -1.76 -28.14
CA THR A 37 9.03 -2.43 -27.32
C THR A 37 9.12 -1.83 -25.92
N GLN A 38 9.03 -0.50 -25.82
CA GLN A 38 9.03 0.21 -24.54
C GLN A 38 7.76 -0.09 -23.72
N ALA A 39 6.59 -0.17 -24.35
CA ALA A 39 5.37 -0.57 -23.67
C ALA A 39 5.48 -1.98 -23.07
N GLN A 40 6.02 -2.93 -23.83
CA GLN A 40 6.27 -4.30 -23.35
C GLN A 40 7.28 -4.33 -22.18
N ALA A 41 8.35 -3.53 -22.25
CA ALA A 41 9.32 -3.42 -21.16
C ALA A 41 8.68 -2.86 -19.89
N LEU A 42 7.82 -1.82 -20.00
CA LEU A 42 7.10 -1.25 -18.86
C LEU A 42 6.10 -2.23 -18.24
N SER A 43 5.41 -3.02 -19.05
CA SER A 43 4.54 -4.10 -18.57
C SER A 43 5.33 -5.18 -17.83
N SER A 44 6.50 -5.57 -18.33
CA SER A 44 7.40 -6.54 -17.65
C SER A 44 7.93 -6.01 -16.32
N VAL A 45 8.34 -4.74 -16.28
CA VAL A 45 8.76 -4.04 -15.06
C VAL A 45 7.60 -3.96 -14.05
N THR A 46 6.40 -3.68 -14.51
CA THR A 46 5.20 -3.63 -13.65
C THR A 46 4.77 -5.02 -13.16
N SER A 47 4.93 -6.06 -13.98
CA SER A 47 4.74 -7.45 -13.55
C SER A 47 5.70 -7.84 -12.42
N THR A 48 6.95 -7.37 -12.49
CA THR A 48 7.93 -7.54 -11.40
C THR A 48 7.49 -6.83 -10.12
N ALA A 49 6.90 -5.63 -10.23
CA ALA A 49 6.32 -4.93 -9.10
C ALA A 49 5.15 -5.71 -8.45
N ILE A 50 4.26 -6.30 -9.24
CA ILE A 50 3.19 -7.17 -8.73
C ILE A 50 3.77 -8.35 -7.95
N ALA A 51 4.79 -9.01 -8.52
CA ALA A 51 5.46 -10.11 -7.84
C ALA A 51 6.08 -9.64 -6.51
N ALA A 52 6.73 -8.47 -6.47
CA ALA A 52 7.31 -7.89 -5.26
C ALA A 52 6.25 -7.54 -4.19
N TYR A 53 5.08 -7.07 -4.62
CA TYR A 53 3.94 -6.83 -3.74
C TYR A 53 3.45 -8.13 -3.09
N ASP A 54 3.23 -9.16 -3.91
CA ASP A 54 2.71 -10.43 -3.43
C ASP A 54 3.72 -11.19 -2.57
N THR A 55 5.02 -11.12 -2.89
CA THR A 55 6.07 -11.72 -2.05
C THR A 55 6.19 -11.03 -0.71
N SER A 56 6.10 -9.70 -0.65
CA SER A 56 6.13 -8.95 0.62
C SER A 56 4.98 -9.36 1.53
N SER A 57 3.77 -9.52 0.97
CA SER A 57 2.61 -10.03 1.70
C SER A 57 2.82 -11.46 2.18
N ARG A 58 3.31 -12.36 1.32
CA ARG A 58 3.55 -13.77 1.67
C ARG A 58 4.64 -13.97 2.73
N LEU A 59 5.64 -13.09 2.76
CA LEU A 59 6.73 -13.12 3.74
C LEU A 59 6.38 -12.42 5.06
N GLY A 60 5.16 -11.90 5.20
CA GLY A 60 4.75 -11.18 6.43
C GLY A 60 5.44 -9.83 6.62
N LEU A 61 6.00 -9.25 5.55
CA LEU A 61 6.64 -7.92 5.59
C LEU A 61 5.63 -6.77 5.47
N GLY A 62 4.34 -7.10 5.31
CA GLY A 62 3.25 -6.16 5.09
C GLY A 62 3.05 -5.78 3.63
N LEU A 63 2.12 -4.85 3.38
CA LEU A 63 1.81 -4.35 2.04
C LEU A 63 2.75 -3.19 1.69
N PRO A 64 3.58 -3.31 0.65
CA PRO A 64 4.52 -2.25 0.31
C PRO A 64 3.77 -1.02 -0.21
N GLN A 65 4.16 0.17 0.26
CA GLN A 65 3.62 1.44 -0.27
C GLN A 65 4.43 1.94 -1.46
N ARG A 66 5.76 1.84 -1.36
CA ARG A 66 6.69 2.24 -2.41
C ARG A 66 7.93 1.38 -2.38
N ILE A 67 8.38 0.94 -3.56
CA ILE A 67 9.66 0.25 -3.74
C ILE A 67 10.51 1.10 -4.68
N MET A 68 11.77 1.32 -4.30
CA MET A 68 12.76 2.03 -5.11
C MET A 68 13.91 1.07 -5.40
N ILE A 69 14.25 0.94 -6.67
CA ILE A 69 15.33 0.09 -7.14
C ILE A 69 16.40 1.01 -7.71
N GLU A 70 17.59 0.96 -7.12
CA GLU A 70 18.77 1.69 -7.59
C GLU A 70 19.79 0.68 -8.08
N THR A 71 20.31 0.91 -9.28
CA THR A 71 21.42 0.13 -9.81
C THR A 71 22.75 0.72 -9.35
N GLN A 72 23.78 -0.12 -9.25
CA GLN A 72 25.13 0.33 -8.86
C GLN A 72 25.65 1.38 -9.87
N SER A 73 26.60 2.22 -9.45
CA SER A 73 27.29 3.18 -10.34
C SER A 73 26.41 4.28 -10.95
N SER A 74 25.49 4.89 -10.18
CA SER A 74 24.64 6.00 -10.64
C SER A 74 23.78 5.66 -11.87
N GLY A 75 23.44 4.38 -12.04
CA GLY A 75 22.64 3.89 -13.15
C GLY A 75 21.15 4.21 -13.02
N PRO A 76 20.28 3.48 -13.74
CA PRO A 76 18.84 3.71 -13.71
C PRO A 76 18.24 3.52 -12.32
N ILE A 77 17.19 4.33 -12.06
CA ILE A 77 16.31 4.23 -10.90
C ILE A 77 14.91 3.85 -11.38
N ILE A 78 14.31 2.88 -10.68
CA ILE A 78 12.92 2.48 -10.85
C ILE A 78 12.18 2.76 -9.55
N LEU A 79 11.01 3.40 -9.65
CA LEU A 79 10.12 3.66 -8.52
C LEU A 79 8.77 3.01 -8.80
N HIS A 80 8.35 2.11 -7.93
CA HIS A 80 7.01 1.53 -7.91
C HIS A 80 6.25 2.08 -6.72
N SER A 81 5.05 2.59 -6.94
CA SER A 81 4.14 3.02 -5.87
C SER A 81 2.84 2.23 -5.99
N TYR A 82 2.42 1.61 -4.89
CA TYR A 82 1.24 0.77 -4.84
C TYR A 82 0.09 1.57 -4.24
N LEU A 83 -0.95 1.76 -5.04
CA LEU A 83 -2.13 2.53 -4.69
C LEU A 83 -3.24 1.56 -4.28
N ASN A 84 -3.18 1.16 -3.02
CA ASN A 84 -4.31 0.49 -2.38
C ASN A 84 -5.27 1.57 -1.88
N LEU A 85 -6.46 1.66 -2.47
CA LEU A 85 -7.60 2.30 -1.83
C LEU A 85 -8.29 1.23 -0.97
N VAL A 86 -7.60 0.76 0.06
CA VAL A 86 -8.37 0.34 1.23
C VAL A 86 -8.86 1.66 1.82
N PRO A 87 -10.18 1.87 2.04
CA PRO A 87 -10.62 3.03 2.78
C PRO A 87 -9.75 3.06 4.02
N ALA A 88 -9.02 4.15 4.18
CA ALA A 88 -8.21 4.28 5.35
C ALA A 88 -9.19 4.21 6.54
N GLN A 89 -9.34 3.05 7.17
CA GLN A 89 -8.85 2.95 8.53
C GLN A 89 -7.44 3.54 8.48
N ARG A 90 -7.38 4.87 8.53
CA ARG A 90 -6.41 5.54 9.34
C ARG A 90 -6.70 4.93 10.70
N GLY A 91 -6.09 3.78 10.99
CA GLY A 91 -5.70 3.53 12.37
C GLY A 91 -5.06 4.85 12.77
N PRO A 92 -5.62 5.57 13.76
CA PRO A 92 -5.00 6.79 14.21
C PRO A 92 -3.55 6.41 14.41
N THR A 93 -2.65 7.12 13.74
CA THR A 93 -1.26 7.13 14.15
C THR A 93 -1.34 7.30 15.66
N SER A 94 -1.06 6.22 16.40
CA SER A 94 -1.26 6.15 17.85
C SER A 94 -0.11 6.91 18.50
N TYR A 95 0.02 8.17 18.10
CA TYR A 95 0.75 9.22 18.76
C TYR A 95 -0.35 10.10 19.33
N LEU A 96 -0.82 9.73 20.52
CA LEU A 96 -1.65 10.44 21.50
C LEU A 96 -2.64 9.45 22.12
N GLY A 97 -2.18 8.69 23.12
CA GLY A 97 -3.02 7.75 23.85
C GLY A 97 -2.32 6.85 24.87
N ASN A 98 -0.99 6.87 24.99
CA ASN A 98 -0.27 6.00 25.95
C ASN A 98 0.08 6.68 27.29
N HIS A 99 -0.75 7.59 27.80
CA HIS A 99 -0.49 8.11 29.15
C HIS A 99 -0.79 7.06 30.24
N GLU A 100 -1.72 6.14 29.98
CA GLU A 100 -2.04 5.02 30.88
C GLU A 100 -1.03 3.87 30.79
N ALA A 101 -0.60 3.48 29.58
CA ALA A 101 0.37 2.41 29.39
C ALA A 101 1.74 2.74 30.03
N VAL A 102 2.19 4.00 29.95
CA VAL A 102 3.42 4.45 30.61
C VAL A 102 3.26 4.52 32.13
N ARG A 103 2.09 4.92 32.65
CA ARG A 103 1.81 4.84 34.09
C ARG A 103 1.85 3.39 34.59
N ASN A 104 1.26 2.46 33.85
CA ASN A 104 1.30 1.04 34.21
C ASN A 104 2.72 0.48 34.20
N ILE A 105 3.58 0.86 33.25
CA ILE A 105 5.00 0.42 33.25
C ILE A 105 5.78 1.01 34.44
N VAL A 106 5.51 2.26 34.81
CA VAL A 106 6.18 2.92 35.95
C VAL A 106 5.65 2.41 37.30
N GLU A 107 4.36 2.08 37.39
CA GLU A 107 3.73 1.43 38.55
C GLU A 107 4.27 -0.01 38.70
N GLN A 108 4.32 -0.79 37.62
CA GLN A 108 4.86 -2.15 37.63
C GLN A 108 6.35 -2.17 38.03
N ALA A 109 7.17 -1.27 37.49
CA ALA A 109 8.57 -1.15 37.87
C ALA A 109 8.76 -0.66 39.33
N ARG A 110 7.78 0.05 39.89
CA ARG A 110 7.77 0.44 41.32
C ARG A 110 7.38 -0.72 42.22
N GLU A 111 6.52 -1.63 41.77
CA GLU A 111 6.19 -2.85 42.51
C GLU A 111 7.34 -3.86 42.48
N ASP A 112 8.02 -4.02 41.34
CA ASP A 112 9.14 -4.97 41.17
C ASP A 112 10.42 -4.57 41.94
N LEU A 113 10.56 -3.29 42.30
CA LEU A 113 11.71 -2.79 43.08
C LEU A 113 11.43 -2.62 44.57
N ARG A 114 10.23 -3.03 45.05
CA ARG A 114 9.97 -3.08 46.49
C ARG A 114 10.74 -4.23 47.13
N PRO A 115 11.61 -3.99 48.13
CA PRO A 115 12.30 -5.06 48.81
C PRO A 115 11.30 -5.96 49.54
N LEU A 116 11.29 -7.23 49.13
CA LEU A 116 10.48 -8.31 49.70
C LEU A 116 10.78 -8.46 51.20
N SER A 117 9.75 -8.30 52.02
CA SER A 117 9.73 -8.77 53.40
C SER A 117 8.43 -9.51 53.67
N GLY A 118 8.55 -10.82 53.91
CA GLY A 118 7.66 -11.54 54.81
C GLY A 118 6.62 -12.45 54.18
N THR A 119 6.87 -13.76 54.37
CA THR A 119 5.92 -14.85 54.67
C THR A 119 5.13 -15.49 53.51
N THR A 120 5.49 -16.76 53.21
CA THR A 120 4.59 -17.96 53.13
C THR A 120 3.11 -17.68 52.88
N ASP A 121 2.43 -18.17 51.84
CA ASP A 121 2.16 -19.59 51.58
C ASP A 121 1.44 -19.80 50.22
N THR A 122 1.36 -21.07 49.85
CA THR A 122 0.87 -21.72 48.62
C THR A 122 -0.59 -21.43 48.21
N GLN A 123 -0.85 -21.37 46.89
CA GLN A 123 -1.96 -21.97 46.09
C GLN A 123 -2.14 -21.15 44.79
N SER A 124 -1.79 -21.67 43.61
CA SER A 124 -2.56 -22.59 42.76
C SER A 124 -3.40 -21.86 41.70
N ILE A 125 -2.97 -22.04 40.45
CA ILE A 125 -3.78 -22.17 39.22
C ILE A 125 -4.72 -21.02 38.89
N GLY A 126 -4.29 -20.23 37.91
CA GLY A 126 -5.16 -19.47 37.01
C GLY A 126 -4.54 -19.55 35.62
N GLU A 127 -4.99 -20.53 34.85
CA GLU A 127 -4.82 -20.59 33.40
C GLU A 127 -5.39 -19.31 32.78
N ASP A 128 -4.64 -18.64 31.91
CA ASP A 128 -5.28 -17.83 30.87
C ASP A 128 -4.51 -17.93 29.56
N GLY A 129 -5.11 -18.69 28.66
CA GLY A 129 -4.64 -18.92 27.30
C GLY A 129 -4.92 -17.71 26.44
N GLY A 130 -3.92 -16.83 26.32
CA GLY A 130 -3.92 -15.76 25.33
C GLY A 130 -3.40 -16.26 23.98
N ASN A 131 -4.33 -16.68 23.12
CA ASN A 131 -4.21 -16.92 21.67
C ASN A 131 -2.95 -16.34 21.02
N ARG A 132 -1.97 -17.20 20.70
CA ARG A 132 -0.99 -16.93 19.63
C ARG A 132 -1.67 -17.25 18.31
N GLU A 133 -2.40 -16.30 17.74
CA GLU A 133 -2.87 -16.37 16.37
C GLU A 133 -1.66 -16.35 15.44
N ALA A 134 -1.26 -17.53 14.98
CA ALA A 134 -0.45 -17.68 13.79
C ALA A 134 -1.33 -17.25 12.60
N LEU A 135 -1.16 -15.99 12.17
CA LEU A 135 -1.78 -15.46 10.96
C LEU A 135 -1.31 -16.28 9.75
N VAL A 136 -2.11 -17.26 9.35
CA VAL A 136 -1.97 -17.98 8.09
C VAL A 136 -3.19 -17.63 7.26
N ASN A 137 -2.95 -16.96 6.14
CA ASN A 137 -3.93 -16.62 5.10
C ASN A 137 -4.93 -15.47 5.38
N GLY A 138 -4.49 -14.40 6.06
CA GLY A 138 -5.03 -13.04 5.81
C GLY A 138 -6.53 -12.82 6.04
N VAL A 139 -7.19 -13.64 6.86
CA VAL A 139 -8.53 -13.37 7.38
C VAL A 139 -8.43 -13.37 8.89
N SER A 140 -8.56 -12.20 9.51
CA SER A 140 -8.83 -12.08 10.94
C SER A 140 -10.25 -12.57 11.21
N GLU A 141 -10.40 -13.62 12.01
CA GLU A 141 -11.67 -14.21 12.43
C GLU A 141 -12.40 -13.34 13.50
N ALA A 142 -12.30 -12.01 13.38
CA ALA A 142 -12.98 -11.03 14.22
C ALA A 142 -14.14 -10.30 13.50
N GLU A 143 -14.46 -10.69 12.26
CA GLU A 143 -15.58 -10.15 11.47
C GLU A 143 -16.69 -11.20 11.26
N ARG A 144 -17.12 -11.85 12.34
CA ARG A 144 -18.46 -12.44 12.40
C ARG A 144 -19.24 -11.78 13.54
N ALA A 145 -19.51 -10.50 13.36
CA ALA A 145 -20.75 -9.93 13.85
C ALA A 145 -21.74 -10.04 12.69
N GLU A 146 -22.88 -10.66 12.98
CA GLU A 146 -23.94 -11.02 12.07
C GLU A 146 -24.69 -9.76 11.57
N ASP A 147 -25.22 -9.87 10.35
CA ASP A 147 -26.29 -9.05 9.75
C ASP A 147 -25.97 -7.58 9.40
N ASP A 148 -25.51 -7.37 8.17
CA ASP A 148 -26.08 -6.36 7.28
C ASP A 148 -25.99 -6.93 5.85
N GLU A 149 -27.10 -6.99 5.13
CA GLU A 149 -27.09 -7.05 3.66
C GLU A 149 -26.56 -5.70 3.14
N GLU A 150 -25.28 -5.40 3.43
CA GLU A 150 -24.62 -4.21 2.97
C GLU A 150 -24.36 -4.42 1.49
N THR A 151 -24.98 -3.60 0.66
CA THR A 151 -24.75 -3.50 -0.78
C THR A 151 -23.27 -3.30 -1.06
N THR A 152 -22.52 -4.41 -1.19
CA THR A 152 -21.06 -4.37 -1.24
C THR A 152 -20.62 -3.88 -2.61
N VAL A 153 -20.48 -2.57 -2.77
CA VAL A 153 -19.77 -1.99 -3.89
C VAL A 153 -18.36 -2.63 -3.93
N PRO A 154 -17.94 -3.22 -5.06
CA PRO A 154 -16.64 -3.87 -5.13
C PRO A 154 -15.52 -2.87 -4.79
N PRO A 155 -14.45 -3.29 -4.09
CA PRO A 155 -13.36 -2.39 -3.78
C PRO A 155 -12.67 -1.90 -5.07
N PRO A 156 -12.17 -0.65 -5.10
CA PRO A 156 -11.49 -0.14 -6.27
C PRO A 156 -10.24 -0.95 -6.61
N PRO A 157 -9.89 -1.06 -7.90
CA PRO A 157 -8.75 -1.84 -8.33
C PRO A 157 -7.46 -1.26 -7.73
N ILE A 158 -6.57 -2.14 -7.29
CA ILE A 158 -5.21 -1.77 -6.89
C ILE A 158 -4.48 -1.27 -8.14
N LEU A 159 -3.89 -0.08 -8.04
CA LEU A 159 -3.09 0.50 -9.12
C LEU A 159 -1.61 0.52 -8.75
N ILE A 160 -0.76 0.39 -9.77
CA ILE A 160 0.69 0.39 -9.64
C ILE A 160 1.24 1.51 -10.53
N ALA A 161 1.85 2.49 -9.89
CA ALA A 161 2.52 3.61 -10.53
C ALA A 161 4.02 3.31 -10.62
N SER A 162 4.50 3.05 -11.84
CA SER A 162 5.90 2.78 -12.17
C SER A 162 6.53 3.99 -12.84
N VAL A 163 7.70 4.41 -12.37
CA VAL A 163 8.51 5.48 -12.95
C VAL A 163 9.93 4.98 -13.15
N VAL A 164 10.47 5.17 -14.35
CA VAL A 164 11.83 4.74 -14.71
C VAL A 164 12.62 5.95 -15.21
N VAL A 165 13.79 6.18 -14.62
CA VAL A 165 14.76 7.18 -15.05
C VAL A 165 16.13 6.53 -15.31
N PRO A 166 16.91 7.04 -16.27
CA PRO A 166 18.17 6.43 -16.71
C PRO A 166 19.33 6.68 -15.75
N THR A 167 19.24 7.71 -14.90
CA THR A 167 20.34 8.10 -14.03
C THR A 167 19.86 8.39 -12.61
N ALA A 168 20.74 8.14 -11.64
CA ALA A 168 20.47 8.47 -10.24
C ALA A 168 20.38 9.98 -9.96
N ALA A 169 20.97 10.82 -10.82
CA ALA A 169 20.86 12.27 -10.72
C ALA A 169 19.40 12.75 -10.84
N ASP A 170 18.56 11.99 -11.56
CA ASP A 170 17.16 12.30 -11.77
C ASP A 170 16.24 11.80 -10.63
N ALA A 171 16.79 11.22 -9.55
CA ALA A 171 16.01 10.64 -8.45
C ALA A 171 14.95 11.60 -7.87
N VAL A 172 15.31 12.87 -7.67
CA VAL A 172 14.38 13.89 -7.14
C VAL A 172 13.28 14.19 -8.15
N GLY A 173 13.61 14.24 -9.44
CA GLY A 173 12.64 14.36 -10.52
C GLY A 173 11.70 13.16 -10.56
N ALA A 174 12.24 11.95 -10.50
CA ALA A 174 11.50 10.70 -10.51
C ALA A 174 10.52 10.60 -9.33
N ARG A 175 10.92 11.02 -8.12
CA ARG A 175 10.03 11.10 -6.94
C ARG A 175 8.89 12.09 -7.13
N ARG A 176 9.16 13.27 -7.70
CA ARG A 176 8.11 14.25 -8.02
C ARG A 176 7.12 13.72 -9.07
N VAL A 177 7.63 13.03 -10.08
CA VAL A 177 6.80 12.39 -11.11
C VAL A 177 5.96 11.28 -10.50
N ALA A 178 6.54 10.43 -9.66
CA ALA A 178 5.82 9.37 -8.95
C ALA A 178 4.68 9.96 -8.10
N ALA A 179 4.95 11.00 -7.31
CA ALA A 179 3.92 11.66 -6.51
C ALA A 179 2.75 12.21 -7.35
N ARG A 180 3.03 12.76 -8.54
CA ARG A 180 1.98 13.20 -9.47
C ARG A 180 1.19 12.02 -10.01
N LEU A 181 1.86 10.93 -10.37
CA LEU A 181 1.20 9.73 -10.87
C LEU A 181 0.32 9.07 -9.80
N GLU A 182 0.76 9.08 -8.54
CA GLU A 182 -0.02 8.66 -7.39
C GLU A 182 -1.28 9.51 -7.20
N GLN A 183 -1.14 10.85 -7.30
CA GLN A 183 -2.29 11.75 -7.20
C GLN A 183 -3.31 11.46 -8.30
N THR A 184 -2.86 11.23 -9.54
CA THR A 184 -3.72 10.86 -10.66
C THR A 184 -4.40 9.51 -10.44
N GLY A 185 -3.67 8.49 -10.02
CA GLY A 185 -4.23 7.16 -9.74
C GLY A 185 -5.26 7.18 -8.61
N ARG A 186 -5.03 7.96 -7.54
CA ARG A 186 -6.01 8.14 -6.47
C ARG A 186 -7.25 8.91 -6.93
N ALA A 187 -7.09 9.90 -7.81
CA ALA A 187 -8.22 10.61 -8.40
C ALA A 187 -9.06 9.65 -9.26
N PHE A 188 -8.42 8.79 -10.05
CA PHE A 188 -9.09 7.75 -10.83
C PHE A 188 -9.86 6.79 -9.92
N GLN A 189 -9.25 6.25 -8.87
CA GLN A 189 -9.91 5.34 -7.93
C GLN A 189 -11.11 5.98 -7.22
N ARG A 190 -11.03 7.27 -6.83
CA ARG A 190 -12.18 8.00 -6.26
C ARG A 190 -13.31 8.18 -7.25
N ALA A 191 -12.98 8.50 -8.50
CA ALA A 191 -13.98 8.63 -9.57
C ALA A 191 -14.67 7.29 -9.84
N TRP A 192 -13.89 6.20 -9.84
CA TRP A 192 -14.39 4.84 -10.00
C TRP A 192 -15.36 4.45 -8.88
N VAL A 193 -15.02 4.70 -7.60
CA VAL A 193 -15.91 4.42 -6.46
C VAL A 193 -17.23 5.16 -6.60
N ARG A 194 -17.18 6.47 -6.90
CA ARG A 194 -18.37 7.30 -7.11
C ARG A 194 -19.27 6.78 -8.24
N GLU A 195 -18.69 6.31 -9.33
CA GLU A 195 -19.43 5.75 -10.47
C GLU A 195 -20.10 4.40 -10.10
N GLN A 196 -19.44 3.59 -9.27
CA GLN A 196 -20.05 2.35 -8.76
C GLN A 196 -21.20 2.62 -7.80
N GLU A 197 -21.08 3.60 -6.90
CA GLU A 197 -22.15 4.02 -6.00
C GLU A 197 -23.38 4.53 -6.78
N GLU A 198 -23.18 5.35 -7.82
CA GLU A 198 -24.25 5.85 -8.68
C GLU A 198 -24.93 4.73 -9.47
N SER A 199 -24.13 3.80 -10.03
CA SER A 199 -24.67 2.64 -10.76
C SER A 199 -25.46 1.71 -9.84
N HIS A 200 -25.02 1.56 -8.59
CA HIS A 200 -25.71 0.75 -7.60
C HIS A 200 -27.06 1.36 -7.19
N ALA A 201 -27.12 2.69 -6.99
CA ALA A 201 -28.35 3.39 -6.61
C ALA A 201 -29.45 3.35 -7.70
N VAL A 202 -29.07 3.33 -8.98
CA VAL A 202 -30.03 3.23 -10.10
C VAL A 202 -30.69 1.85 -10.19
N VAL A 203 -30.01 0.79 -9.75
CA VAL A 203 -30.56 -0.58 -9.78
C VAL A 203 -31.61 -0.78 -8.69
N THR A 204 -31.42 -0.18 -7.51
CA THR A 204 -32.35 -0.34 -6.38
C THR A 204 -33.67 0.41 -6.54
N ASP A 205 -33.70 1.49 -7.33
CA ASP A 205 -34.93 2.27 -7.60
C ASP A 205 -35.79 1.68 -8.76
N GLY A 206 -35.35 0.60 -9.41
CA GLY A 206 -35.98 0.01 -10.59
C GLY A 206 -36.91 -1.18 -10.34
N GLU A 207 -37.04 -1.68 -9.11
CA GLU A 207 -37.80 -2.90 -8.79
C GLU A 207 -39.27 -2.69 -8.36
N ASP A 208 -39.76 -1.44 -8.25
CA ASP A 208 -41.15 -1.13 -7.88
C ASP A 208 -41.99 -0.59 -9.07
N GLY A 209 -42.03 -1.33 -10.18
CA GLY A 209 -42.78 -0.96 -11.40
C GLY A 209 -43.72 -2.03 -11.95
#